data_AF-A0A564G4Z6-F1
#
_entry.id   AF-A0A564G4Z6-F1
#
_cell.length_a   1.000
_cell.length_b   1.000
_cell.length_c   1.000
_cell.angle_alpha   90.00
_cell.angle_beta   90.00
_cell.angle_gamma   90.00
#
_symmetry.space_group_name_H-M   'P 1'
#
loop_
_entity.id
_entity.type
_entity.pdbx_description
1 polymer ?
#
loop_
_entity_poly.entity_id
_entity_poly.type
_entity_poly.pdbx_seq_one_letter_code
_entity_poly.pdbx_strand_id
1 'polypeptide(L)'
;MRKPLLPMHPAGPYSTYRLFEWCMATMMVLMAFTLALPGDTMERAALKPIAEMGFSEPNMATAFASVGAVRICALFLNGFINNALVGPKGAYARAAGAGIGCLIMAQFTFALVYDALMVANAPSLNIAVFGTLAGFEALSVYIAVLDGVSRKSRLGRAVVDLERVLG
;
A
#
# COMPACT_ATOMS: atom_id res chain seq x y z
N MET A 1 -22.13 -33.92 6.00
CA MET A 1 -22.37 -32.88 4.96
C MET A 1 -21.81 -31.55 5.43
N ARG A 2 -20.75 -31.04 4.78
CA ARG A 2 -20.43 -29.61 4.79
C ARG A 2 -20.55 -29.14 3.35
N LYS A 3 -21.56 -28.35 3.03
CA LYS A 3 -21.63 -27.63 1.74
C LYS A 3 -20.36 -26.76 1.66
N PRO A 4 -19.61 -26.76 0.54
CA PRO A 4 -18.62 -25.71 0.33
C PRO A 4 -19.36 -24.37 0.37
N LEU A 5 -18.88 -23.49 1.26
CA LEU A 5 -19.42 -22.16 1.50
C LEU A 5 -19.21 -21.29 0.26
N LEU A 6 -20.17 -21.35 -0.67
CA LEU A 6 -20.23 -20.58 -1.91
C LEU A 6 -19.02 -20.82 -2.85
N PRO A 7 -19.17 -20.69 -4.18
CA PRO A 7 -18.01 -20.48 -5.02
C PRO A 7 -17.38 -19.15 -4.58
N MET A 8 -16.36 -19.20 -3.73
CA MET A 8 -15.53 -18.03 -3.45
C MET A 8 -15.06 -17.53 -4.82
N HIS A 9 -15.44 -16.29 -5.17
CA HIS A 9 -14.94 -15.66 -6.38
C HIS A 9 -13.42 -15.87 -6.41
N PRO A 10 -12.80 -16.27 -7.52
CA PRO A 10 -11.36 -16.52 -7.59
C PRO A 10 -10.51 -15.30 -7.16
N ALA A 11 -11.14 -14.14 -6.96
CA ALA A 11 -10.63 -12.93 -6.33
C ALA A 11 -10.28 -13.04 -4.84
N GLY A 12 -10.95 -13.93 -4.10
CA GLY A 12 -10.95 -13.96 -2.63
C GLY A 12 -9.54 -14.09 -2.06
N PRO A 13 -8.73 -15.08 -2.49
CA PRO A 13 -7.37 -15.20 -1.99
C PRO A 13 -6.46 -14.03 -2.39
N TYR A 14 -6.78 -13.32 -3.47
CA TYR A 14 -5.95 -12.28 -4.06
C TYR A 14 -6.32 -10.87 -3.59
N SER A 15 -7.45 -10.67 -2.94
CA SER A 15 -7.81 -9.39 -2.31
C SER A 15 -7.97 -9.54 -0.80
N THR A 16 -8.53 -10.64 -0.31
CA THR A 16 -9.00 -10.78 1.08
C THR A 16 -7.90 -11.21 2.06
N TYR A 17 -6.84 -11.92 1.63
CA TYR A 17 -5.70 -12.31 2.50
C TYR A 17 -4.55 -11.29 2.54
N ARG A 18 -4.81 -10.04 2.14
CA ARG A 18 -3.76 -9.01 1.99
C ARG A 18 -3.93 -7.87 2.97
N LEU A 19 -4.04 -8.24 4.26
CA LEU A 19 -4.37 -7.34 5.36
C LEU A 19 -3.48 -6.10 5.39
N PHE A 20 -2.15 -6.26 5.29
CA PHE A 20 -1.23 -5.13 5.33
C PHE A 20 -1.45 -4.12 4.21
N GLU A 21 -1.72 -4.58 2.99
CA GLU A 21 -1.93 -3.67 1.86
C GLU A 21 -3.25 -2.90 1.98
N TRP A 22 -4.29 -3.54 2.52
CA TRP A 22 -5.55 -2.87 2.85
C TRP A 22 -5.39 -1.88 4.00
N CYS A 23 -4.69 -2.27 5.06
CA CYS A 23 -4.41 -1.38 6.20
C CYS A 23 -3.64 -0.14 5.73
N MET A 24 -2.61 -0.31 4.90
CA MET A 24 -1.84 0.80 4.36
C MET A 24 -2.66 1.71 3.44
N ALA A 25 -3.42 1.12 2.50
CA ALA A 25 -4.27 1.90 1.61
C ALA A 25 -5.34 2.70 2.38
N THR A 26 -5.96 2.08 3.39
CA THR A 26 -6.94 2.73 4.27
C THR A 26 -6.29 3.83 5.10
N MET A 27 -5.11 3.57 5.68
CA MET A 27 -4.36 4.56 6.46
C MET A 27 -4.03 5.80 5.61
N MET A 28 -3.60 5.64 4.35
CA MET A 28 -3.33 6.76 3.47
C MET A 28 -4.60 7.58 3.19
N VAL A 29 -5.74 6.94 2.96
CA VAL A 29 -7.02 7.65 2.80
C VAL A 29 -7.44 8.38 4.08
N LEU A 30 -7.30 7.75 5.24
CA LEU A 30 -7.63 8.37 6.53
C LEU A 30 -6.70 9.54 6.87
N MET A 31 -5.41 9.45 6.58
CA MET A 31 -4.48 10.58 6.73
C MET A 31 -4.86 11.72 5.78
N ALA A 32 -5.25 11.41 4.54
CA ALA A 32 -5.72 12.43 3.61
C ALA A 32 -6.96 13.16 4.12
N PHE A 33 -7.94 12.43 4.65
CA PHE A 33 -9.11 13.05 5.26
C PHE A 33 -8.75 13.86 6.50
N THR A 34 -7.83 13.37 7.33
CA THR A 34 -7.39 14.09 8.54
C THR A 34 -6.73 15.42 8.20
N LEU A 35 -5.85 15.44 7.20
CA LEU A 35 -5.18 16.64 6.70
C LEU A 35 -6.12 17.58 5.92
N ALA A 36 -7.28 17.09 5.49
CA ALA A 36 -8.30 17.90 4.82
C ALA A 36 -9.33 18.50 5.80
N LEU A 37 -9.30 18.11 7.08
CA LEU A 37 -10.17 18.70 8.10
C LEU A 37 -9.76 20.16 8.41
N PRO A 38 -10.71 21.04 8.73
CA PRO A 38 -10.40 22.41 9.09
C PRO A 38 -9.62 22.48 10.41
N GLY A 39 -8.48 23.14 10.40
CA GLY A 39 -7.57 23.33 11.53
C GLY A 39 -6.12 23.11 11.10
N ASP A 40 -5.16 23.63 11.87
CA ASP A 40 -3.73 23.34 11.64
C ASP A 40 -3.43 21.95 12.24
N THR A 41 -3.66 20.92 11.43
CA THR A 41 -3.35 19.54 11.81
C THR A 41 -1.84 19.30 11.96
N MET A 42 -1.02 20.14 11.34
CA MET A 42 0.44 20.13 11.46
C MET A 42 0.98 20.82 12.72
N GLU A 43 0.18 21.66 13.38
CA GLU A 43 0.52 22.27 14.68
C GLU A 43 0.73 21.22 15.79
N ARG A 44 0.14 20.04 15.63
CA ARG A 44 0.36 18.90 16.53
C ARG A 44 1.74 18.29 16.25
N ALA A 45 2.52 18.12 17.32
CA ALA A 45 3.95 17.75 17.35
C ALA A 45 4.44 16.63 16.41
N ALA A 46 3.53 15.83 15.84
CA ALA A 46 3.84 14.75 14.94
C ALA A 46 4.32 15.21 13.54
N LEU A 47 3.77 16.30 13.01
CA LEU A 47 4.04 16.74 11.62
C LEU A 47 4.68 18.14 11.56
N LYS A 48 4.79 18.84 12.69
CA LYS A 48 5.42 20.15 12.77
C LYS A 48 6.82 20.23 12.12
N PRO A 49 7.75 19.27 12.34
CA PRO A 49 9.05 19.31 11.67
C PRO A 49 8.94 19.19 10.14
N ILE A 50 7.92 18.47 9.64
CA ILE A 50 7.68 18.31 8.21
C ILE A 50 7.07 19.59 7.61
N ALA A 51 6.20 20.28 8.37
CA ALA A 51 5.64 21.57 7.98
C ALA A 51 6.72 22.65 7.89
N GLU A 52 7.64 22.67 8.85
CA GLU A 52 8.78 23.61 8.91
C GLU A 52 9.75 23.42 7.73
N MET A 53 9.76 22.24 7.10
CA MET A 53 10.49 21.98 5.85
C MET A 53 9.77 22.47 4.58
N GLY A 54 8.61 23.11 4.71
CA GLY A 54 7.86 23.71 3.60
C GLY A 54 6.83 22.81 2.93
N PHE A 55 6.50 21.65 3.52
CA PHE A 55 5.40 20.82 3.03
C PHE A 55 4.06 21.37 3.49
N SER A 56 3.23 21.81 2.54
CA SER A 56 1.87 22.29 2.86
C SER A 56 0.89 21.13 3.08
N GLU A 57 -0.01 21.25 4.05
CA GLU A 57 -1.10 20.29 4.32
C GLU A 57 -1.90 19.90 3.07
N PRO A 58 -2.34 20.83 2.19
CA PRO A 58 -3.17 20.46 1.03
C PRO A 58 -2.42 19.56 0.04
N ASN A 59 -1.12 19.79 -0.14
CA ASN A 59 -0.29 18.96 -1.02
C ASN A 59 -0.12 17.55 -0.44
N MET A 60 0.11 17.44 0.88
CA MET A 60 0.19 16.16 1.56
C MET A 60 -1.14 15.41 1.50
N ALA A 61 -2.26 16.09 1.80
CA ALA A 61 -3.60 15.52 1.73
C ALA A 61 -3.91 14.97 0.33
N THR A 62 -3.59 15.75 -0.71
CA THR A 62 -3.82 15.36 -2.11
C THR A 62 -2.94 14.17 -2.52
N ALA A 63 -1.67 14.16 -2.09
CA ALA A 63 -0.76 13.03 -2.34
C ALA A 63 -1.27 11.74 -1.67
N PHE A 64 -1.66 11.81 -0.40
CA PHE A 64 -2.19 10.66 0.31
C PHE A 64 -3.54 10.16 -0.25
N ALA A 65 -4.44 11.09 -0.63
CA ALA A 65 -5.73 10.75 -1.22
C ALA A 65 -5.57 10.04 -2.56
N SER A 66 -4.75 10.61 -3.46
CA SER A 66 -4.53 10.07 -4.80
C SER A 66 -3.87 8.68 -4.76
N VAL A 67 -2.81 8.51 -3.96
CA VAL A 67 -2.14 7.22 -3.82
C VAL A 67 -3.04 6.20 -3.12
N GLY A 68 -3.72 6.59 -2.05
CA GLY A 68 -4.66 5.72 -1.33
C GLY A 68 -5.80 5.22 -2.23
N ALA A 69 -6.42 6.11 -3.00
CA ALA A 69 -7.48 5.77 -3.94
C ALA A 69 -7.00 4.82 -5.05
N VAL A 70 -5.85 5.12 -5.68
CA VAL A 70 -5.26 4.26 -6.72
C VAL A 70 -4.96 2.87 -6.17
N ARG A 71 -4.51 2.75 -4.92
CA ARG A 71 -4.24 1.47 -4.28
C ARG A 71 -5.48 0.65 -3.99
N ILE A 72 -6.54 1.28 -3.48
CA ILE A 72 -7.84 0.62 -3.29
C ILE A 72 -8.33 0.08 -4.65
N CYS A 73 -8.26 0.89 -5.70
CA CYS A 73 -8.58 0.46 -7.06
C CYS A 73 -7.70 -0.71 -7.52
N ALA A 74 -6.38 -0.68 -7.28
CA ALA A 74 -5.47 -1.75 -7.64
C ALA A 74 -5.75 -3.07 -6.89
N LEU A 75 -6.15 -3.00 -5.62
CA LEU A 75 -6.54 -4.17 -4.83
C LEU A 75 -7.86 -4.78 -5.34
N PHE A 76 -8.86 -3.94 -5.62
CA PHE A 76 -10.12 -4.38 -6.23
C PHE A 76 -9.88 -4.99 -7.62
N LEU A 77 -9.15 -4.30 -8.49
CA LEU A 77 -8.81 -4.80 -9.82
C LEU A 77 -8.01 -6.10 -9.77
N ASN A 78 -7.11 -6.29 -8.80
CA ASN A 78 -6.39 -7.56 -8.65
C ASN A 78 -7.32 -8.75 -8.35
N GLY A 79 -8.38 -8.51 -7.57
CA GLY A 79 -9.42 -9.49 -7.32
C GLY A 79 -10.24 -9.81 -8.56
N PHE A 80 -10.73 -8.79 -9.27
CA PHE A 80 -11.66 -8.96 -10.39
C PHE A 80 -10.99 -9.36 -11.71
N ILE A 81 -9.73 -8.98 -11.93
CA ILE A 81 -9.03 -9.30 -13.18
C ILE A 81 -8.74 -10.80 -13.23
N ASN A 82 -9.21 -11.44 -14.31
CA ASN A 82 -8.81 -12.80 -14.67
C ASN A 82 -7.34 -12.78 -15.12
N ASN A 83 -6.44 -12.86 -14.14
CA ASN A 83 -4.99 -12.78 -14.34
C ASN A 83 -4.43 -13.92 -15.21
N ALA A 84 -5.21 -14.96 -15.49
CA ALA A 84 -4.88 -16.01 -16.44
C ALA A 84 -5.01 -15.56 -17.91
N LEU A 85 -5.93 -14.63 -18.20
CA LEU A 85 -6.24 -14.16 -19.56
C LEU A 85 -5.41 -12.93 -19.96
N VAL A 86 -5.17 -12.01 -19.02
CA VAL A 86 -4.45 -10.74 -19.26
C VAL A 86 -3.04 -10.71 -18.67
N GLY A 87 -2.57 -11.82 -18.09
CA GLY A 87 -1.30 -11.92 -17.37
C GLY A 87 -1.37 -11.29 -15.97
N PRO A 88 -0.28 -11.35 -15.17
CA PRO A 88 -0.28 -10.89 -13.78
C PRO A 88 -0.21 -9.35 -13.65
N LYS A 89 -0.89 -8.62 -14.53
CA LYS A 89 -0.94 -7.16 -14.54
C LYS A 89 -1.44 -6.59 -13.22
N GLY A 90 -2.41 -7.26 -12.60
CA GLY A 90 -2.89 -6.87 -11.27
C GLY A 90 -1.80 -6.97 -10.20
N ALA A 91 -0.86 -7.92 -10.30
CA ALA A 91 0.19 -8.09 -9.29
C ALA A 91 1.20 -6.94 -9.38
N TYR A 92 1.59 -6.56 -10.60
CA TYR A 92 2.50 -5.43 -10.82
C TYR A 92 1.85 -4.08 -10.52
N ALA A 93 0.56 -3.90 -10.78
CA ALA A 93 -0.17 -2.68 -10.40
C ALA A 93 -0.13 -2.44 -8.88
N ARG A 94 -0.27 -3.50 -8.08
CA ARG A 94 -0.10 -3.44 -6.63
C ARG A 94 1.34 -3.18 -6.21
N ALA A 95 2.30 -3.84 -6.87
CA ALA A 95 3.72 -3.60 -6.61
C ALA A 95 4.08 -2.12 -6.84
N ALA A 96 3.55 -1.50 -7.90
CA ALA A 96 3.72 -0.08 -8.15
C ALA A 96 3.07 0.79 -7.05
N GLY A 97 1.82 0.48 -6.66
CA GLY A 97 1.13 1.20 -5.59
C GLY A 97 1.84 1.12 -4.23
N ALA A 98 2.31 -0.08 -3.85
CA ALA A 98 3.12 -0.30 -2.65
C ALA A 98 4.49 0.41 -2.75
N GLY A 99 5.12 0.42 -3.92
CA GLY A 99 6.39 1.12 -4.15
C GLY A 99 6.27 2.62 -3.94
N ILE A 100 5.20 3.24 -4.45
CA ILE A 100 4.92 4.67 -4.22
C ILE A 100 4.67 4.94 -2.73
N GLY A 101 3.90 4.08 -2.05
CA GLY A 101 3.70 4.18 -0.59
C GLY A 101 5.01 4.07 0.19
N CYS A 102 5.88 3.13 -0.19
CA CYS A 102 7.21 2.97 0.39
C CYS A 102 8.05 4.24 0.26
N LEU A 103 8.07 4.85 -0.93
CA LEU A 103 8.82 6.08 -1.18
C LEU A 103 8.32 7.25 -0.33
N ILE A 104 7.00 7.42 -0.24
CA ILE A 104 6.38 8.48 0.58
C ILE A 104 6.76 8.30 2.06
N MET A 105 6.59 7.09 2.61
CA MET A 105 6.93 6.82 4.01
C MET A 105 8.43 6.94 4.28
N ALA A 106 9.27 6.48 3.35
CA ALA A 106 10.72 6.60 3.45
C ALA A 106 11.16 8.07 3.41
N GLN A 107 10.52 8.91 2.61
CA GLN A 107 10.81 10.34 2.55
C GLN A 107 10.46 11.04 3.86
N PHE A 108 9.30 10.77 4.46
CA PHE A 108 8.97 11.31 5.79
C PHE A 108 9.91 10.81 6.88
N THR A 109 10.27 9.52 6.84
CA THR A 109 11.25 8.96 7.77
C THR A 109 12.60 9.67 7.64
N PHE A 110 13.08 9.85 6.41
CA PHE A 110 14.34 10.53 6.15
C PHE A 110 14.31 11.99 6.58
N ALA A 111 13.22 12.72 6.29
CA ALA A 111 13.05 14.10 6.72
C ALA A 111 13.15 14.23 8.25
N LEU A 112 12.45 13.36 8.99
CA LEU A 112 12.51 13.37 10.46
C LEU A 112 13.88 12.95 11.01
N VAL A 113 14.56 11.99 10.37
CA VAL A 113 15.94 11.61 10.75
C VAL A 113 16.91 12.76 10.50
N TYR A 114 16.77 13.45 9.35
CA TYR A 114 17.58 14.61 9.01
C TYR A 114 17.37 15.73 10.03
N ASP A 115 16.11 16.06 10.35
CA ASP A 115 15.78 17.04 11.37
C ASP A 115 16.40 16.68 12.74
N ALA A 116 16.20 15.44 13.16
CA ALA A 116 16.68 14.93 14.44
C ALA A 116 18.20 14.91 14.57
N LEU A 117 18.95 14.73 13.48
CA LEU A 117 20.42 14.60 13.52
C LEU A 117 21.16 15.86 13.09
N MET A 118 20.55 16.71 12.26
CA MET A 118 21.25 17.81 11.58
C MET A 118 20.69 19.20 11.90
N VAL A 119 19.44 19.32 12.39
CA VAL A 119 18.78 20.61 12.57
C VAL A 119 18.37 20.83 14.03
N ALA A 120 17.42 20.06 14.53
CA ALA A 120 16.78 20.29 15.83
C ALA A 120 17.41 19.49 16.99
N ASN A 121 18.21 18.45 16.69
CA ASN A 121 18.75 17.50 17.69
C ASN A 121 17.67 16.85 18.59
N ALA A 122 16.43 16.80 18.12
CA ALA A 122 15.27 16.32 18.86
C ALA A 122 14.59 15.17 18.09
N PRO A 123 14.85 13.90 18.45
CA PRO A 123 14.28 12.77 17.72
C PRO A 123 12.78 12.65 17.94
N SER A 124 12.03 12.49 16.84
CA SER A 124 10.60 12.23 16.86
C SER A 124 10.29 10.74 16.90
N LEU A 125 9.32 10.33 17.72
CA LEU A 125 8.77 8.96 17.73
C LEU A 125 8.23 8.54 16.35
N ASN A 126 7.86 9.50 15.51
CA ASN A 126 7.34 9.23 14.16
C ASN A 126 8.41 8.69 13.20
N ILE A 127 9.70 8.80 13.53
CA ILE A 127 10.76 8.12 12.79
C ILE A 127 10.51 6.60 12.80
N ALA A 128 10.20 6.04 13.97
CA ALA A 128 9.92 4.60 14.10
C ALA A 128 8.61 4.23 13.39
N VAL A 129 7.59 5.09 13.46
CA VAL A 129 6.29 4.87 12.81
C VAL A 129 6.45 4.86 11.29
N PHE A 130 6.90 5.97 10.68
CA PHE A 130 7.06 6.05 9.23
C PHE A 130 8.11 5.06 8.70
N GLY A 131 9.18 4.79 9.46
CA GLY A 131 10.20 3.83 9.07
C GLY A 131 9.67 2.41 9.01
N THR A 132 8.86 2.01 9.99
CA THR A 132 8.20 0.70 9.99
C THR A 132 7.19 0.59 8.85
N LEU A 133 6.41 1.65 8.60
CA LEU A 133 5.46 1.70 7.49
C LEU A 133 6.17 1.58 6.13
N ALA A 134 7.31 2.26 5.94
CA ALA A 134 8.14 2.10 4.75
C ALA A 134 8.62 0.64 4.59
N GLY A 135 9.05 0.00 5.69
CA GLY A 135 9.45 -1.41 5.69
C GLY A 135 8.32 -2.36 5.28
N PHE A 136 7.11 -2.17 5.81
CA PHE A 136 5.94 -2.97 5.42
C PHE A 136 5.52 -2.75 3.96
N GLU A 137 5.70 -1.55 3.43
CA GLU A 137 5.47 -1.27 2.02
C GLU A 137 6.50 -1.96 1.13
N ALA A 138 7.78 -1.93 1.50
CA ALA A 138 8.82 -2.67 0.79
C ALA A 138 8.52 -4.18 0.76
N LEU A 139 8.05 -4.75 1.87
CA LEU A 139 7.60 -6.13 1.94
C LEU A 139 6.39 -6.38 1.02
N SER A 140 5.43 -5.45 0.99
CA SER A 140 4.25 -5.53 0.11
C SER A 140 4.64 -5.50 -1.37
N VAL A 141 5.65 -4.69 -1.75
CA VAL A 141 6.24 -4.70 -3.10
C VAL A 141 6.83 -6.07 -3.41
N TYR A 142 7.66 -6.59 -2.50
CA TYR A 142 8.33 -7.89 -2.69
C TYR A 142 7.32 -9.03 -2.91
N ILE A 143 6.31 -9.12 -2.04
CA ILE A 143 5.24 -10.11 -2.16
C ILE A 143 4.48 -9.93 -3.48
N ALA A 144 4.15 -8.69 -3.85
CA ALA A 144 3.42 -8.43 -5.08
C ALA A 144 4.20 -8.80 -6.35
N VAL A 145 5.52 -8.60 -6.36
CA VAL A 145 6.39 -9.03 -7.46
C VAL A 145 6.49 -10.56 -7.51
N LEU A 146 6.68 -11.22 -6.36
CA LEU A 146 6.72 -12.68 -6.29
C LEU A 146 5.42 -13.32 -6.79
N ASP A 147 4.27 -12.77 -6.42
CA ASP A 147 2.96 -13.20 -6.93
C ASP A 147 2.91 -13.09 -8.46
N GLY A 148 3.49 -12.03 -9.02
CA GLY A 148 3.58 -11.84 -10.47
C GLY A 148 4.45 -12.90 -11.15
N VAL A 149 5.60 -13.25 -10.55
CA VAL A 149 6.53 -14.28 -11.07
C VAL A 149 5.92 -15.68 -10.97
N SER A 150 5.35 -16.02 -9.81
CA SER A 150 4.69 -17.31 -9.57
C SER A 150 3.61 -17.60 -10.62
N ARG A 151 2.80 -16.59 -10.96
CA ARG A 151 1.76 -16.68 -12.00
C ARG A 151 2.30 -16.85 -13.42
N LYS A 152 3.52 -16.39 -13.72
CA LYS A 152 4.18 -16.62 -15.03
C LYS A 152 4.84 -18.00 -15.13
N SER A 153 5.12 -18.66 -14.00
CA SER A 153 5.79 -19.96 -13.99
C SER A 153 4.97 -21.03 -14.74
N ARG A 154 5.65 -22.07 -15.25
CA ARG A 154 4.99 -23.20 -15.92
C ARG A 154 3.99 -23.92 -15.00
N LEU A 155 4.37 -24.08 -13.74
CA LEU A 155 3.52 -24.68 -12.70
C LEU A 155 2.31 -23.81 -12.40
N GLY A 156 2.49 -22.48 -12.28
CA GLY A 156 1.38 -21.55 -12.07
C GLY A 156 0.35 -21.59 -13.20
N ARG A 157 0.80 -21.69 -14.45
CA ARG A 157 -0.10 -21.88 -15.61
C ARG A 157 -0.81 -23.23 -15.58
N ALA A 158 -0.10 -24.31 -15.27
CA ALA A 158 -0.70 -25.64 -15.18
C ALA A 158 -1.77 -25.76 -14.08
N VAL A 159 -1.58 -25.10 -12.94
CA VAL A 159 -2.58 -25.05 -11.85
C VAL A 159 -3.84 -24.29 -12.31
N VAL A 160 -3.66 -23.14 -12.96
CA VAL A 160 -4.77 -22.36 -13.52
C VAL A 160 -5.55 -23.14 -14.57
N ASP A 161 -4.85 -23.89 -15.43
CA ASP A 161 -5.49 -24.74 -16.45
C ASP A 161 -6.26 -25.90 -15.80
N LEU A 162 -5.73 -26.52 -14.74
CA LEU A 162 -6.42 -27.54 -13.96
C LEU A 162 -7.68 -27.01 -13.26
N GLU A 163 -7.61 -25.81 -12.67
CA GLU A 163 -8.76 -25.16 -12.03
C GLU A 163 -9.90 -24.88 -13.03
N ARG A 164 -9.59 -24.65 -14.31
CA ARG A 164 -10.59 -24.47 -15.37
C ARG A 164 -11.24 -25.77 -15.85
N VAL A 165 -10.58 -26.91 -15.67
CA VAL A 165 -11.12 -28.23 -16.06
C VAL A 165 -11.96 -28.83 -14.93
N LEU A 166 -11.64 -28.50 -13.67
CA LEU A 166 -12.30 -29.01 -12.47
C LEU A 166 -13.46 -28.14 -11.97
N GLY A 167 -13.58 -26.90 -12.44
CA GLY A 167 -14.70 -25.99 -12.15
C GLY A 167 -15.74 -25.98 -13.26
#